data_AF-A0AAN7U5M7-F1
#
_entry.id   AF-A0AAN7U5M7-F1
#
_cell.length_a   1.000
_cell.length_b   1.000
_cell.length_c   1.000
_cell.angle_alpha   90.00
_cell.angle_beta   90.00
_cell.angle_gamma   90.00
#
_symmetry.space_group_name_H-M   'P 1'
#
loop_
_entity.id
_entity.type
_entity.pdbx_description
1 polymer ?
#
loop_
_entity_poly.entity_id
_entity_poly.type
_entity_poly.pdbx_seq_one_letter_code
_entity_poly.pdbx_strand_id
1 'polypeptide(L)'
;MTMDSSQDFKSLQESIQNALVSTTRLANQIAAEDLSFQRTSNPTVAEELDDSSSRLLALTTSLLRSATKGTDVAGPNLEDADDVDVHWSRIVDVLDNLLEKADTSLDEYTGAIKRKALAIDQHTAPAKKSRYALDQSIRRANVLKPQNTFELKPNNLDTSPWKPILTKKPHAALALDKSLETFTDESQSTQ
;
A
#
# COMPACT_ATOMS: atom_id res chain seq x y z
N MET A 1 14.37 25.85 3.34
CA MET A 1 13.35 25.89 4.41
C MET A 1 12.61 24.56 4.33
N THR A 2 13.15 23.55 5.02
CA THR A 2 12.63 22.18 5.02
C THR A 2 11.40 22.15 5.91
N MET A 3 10.20 22.13 5.31
CA MET A 3 8.97 21.84 6.04
C MET A 3 9.15 20.48 6.70
N ASP A 4 9.00 20.44 8.02
CA ASP A 4 9.11 19.23 8.84
C ASP A 4 7.92 18.32 8.52
N SER A 5 8.11 17.39 7.58
CA SER A 5 7.08 16.45 7.10
C SER A 5 6.41 15.66 8.24
N SER A 6 7.07 15.57 9.41
CA SER A 6 6.53 14.92 10.59
C SER A 6 5.41 15.73 11.28
N GLN A 7 5.45 17.07 11.21
CA GLN A 7 4.38 17.93 11.75
C GLN A 7 3.12 17.89 10.87
N ASP A 8 3.31 17.80 9.55
CA ASP A 8 2.22 17.70 8.58
C ASP A 8 1.46 16.38 8.72
N PHE A 9 2.15 15.26 8.96
CA PHE A 9 1.49 13.97 9.17
C PHE A 9 0.67 13.96 10.47
N LYS A 10 1.23 14.46 11.58
CA LYS A 10 0.54 14.43 12.87
C LYS A 10 -0.76 15.23 12.87
N SER A 11 -0.72 16.44 12.30
CA SER A 11 -1.91 17.29 12.17
C SER A 11 -2.98 16.65 11.26
N LEU A 12 -2.57 16.04 10.15
CA LEU A 12 -3.46 15.29 9.26
C LEU A 12 -4.09 14.09 9.99
N GLN A 13 -3.29 13.30 10.70
CA GLN A 13 -3.75 12.15 11.47
C GLN A 13 -4.80 12.57 12.52
N GLU A 14 -4.51 13.60 13.31
CA GLU A 14 -5.44 14.11 14.33
C GLU A 14 -6.76 14.59 13.72
N SER A 15 -6.69 15.30 12.59
CA SER A 15 -7.87 15.76 11.86
C SER A 15 -8.75 14.59 11.40
N ILE A 16 -8.15 13.58 10.74
CA ILE A 16 -8.86 12.39 10.25
C ILE A 16 -9.45 11.59 11.42
N GLN A 17 -8.67 11.37 12.49
CA GLN A 17 -9.11 10.61 13.65
C GLN A 17 -10.30 11.29 14.34
N ASN A 18 -10.26 12.61 14.53
CA ASN A 18 -11.36 13.36 15.12
C ASN A 18 -12.64 13.28 14.27
N ALA A 19 -12.50 13.42 12.94
CA ALA A 19 -13.63 13.29 12.02
C ALA A 19 -14.24 11.88 12.07
N LEU A 20 -13.41 10.83 12.12
CA LEU A 20 -13.85 9.44 12.21
C LEU A 20 -14.59 9.16 13.52
N VAL A 21 -14.04 9.60 14.66
CA VAL A 21 -14.68 9.43 15.99
C VAL A 21 -16.02 10.18 16.05
N SER A 22 -16.08 11.40 15.53
CA SER A 22 -17.33 12.16 15.46
C SER A 22 -18.38 11.46 14.59
N THR A 23 -17.98 10.97 13.41
CA THR A 23 -18.87 10.30 12.46
C THR A 23 -19.42 9.01 13.03
N THR A 24 -18.57 8.15 13.62
CA THR A 24 -18.98 6.88 14.25
C THR A 24 -19.90 7.11 15.45
N ARG A 25 -19.64 8.14 16.27
CA ARG A 25 -20.53 8.50 17.38
C ARG A 25 -21.91 8.95 16.88
N LEU A 26 -21.97 9.80 15.87
CA LEU A 26 -23.23 10.28 15.29
C LEU A 26 -24.00 9.13 14.63
N ALA A 27 -23.32 8.26 13.88
CA ALA A 27 -23.93 7.09 13.28
C ALA A 27 -24.60 6.19 14.33
N ASN A 28 -23.91 5.92 15.45
CA ASN A 28 -24.49 5.14 16.56
C ASN A 28 -25.67 5.84 17.23
N GLN A 29 -25.62 7.17 17.37
CA GLN A 29 -26.74 7.94 17.93
C GLN A 29 -27.97 7.87 17.02
N ILE A 30 -27.78 8.06 15.71
CA ILE A 30 -28.86 7.99 14.71
C ILE A 30 -29.44 6.58 14.64
N ALA A 31 -28.59 5.55 14.67
CA ALA A 31 -29.03 4.15 14.64
C ALA A 31 -29.83 3.72 15.90
N ALA A 32 -29.74 4.47 17.00
CA ALA A 32 -30.51 4.22 18.21
C ALA A 32 -31.94 4.79 18.16
N GLU A 33 -32.23 5.65 17.17
CA GLU A 33 -33.55 6.25 16.96
C GLU A 33 -34.43 5.39 16.04
N ASP A 34 -35.74 5.66 16.01
CA ASP A 34 -36.67 4.94 15.12
C ASP A 34 -36.58 5.43 13.67
N LEU A 35 -35.57 4.94 12.95
CA LEU A 35 -35.33 5.28 11.55
C LEU A 35 -36.47 4.85 10.62
N SER A 36 -37.17 3.75 10.94
CA SER A 36 -38.28 3.27 10.13
C SER A 36 -39.45 4.26 10.14
N PHE A 37 -39.75 4.80 11.32
CA PHE A 37 -40.73 5.87 11.45
C PHE A 37 -40.29 7.15 10.75
N GLN A 38 -39.04 7.60 10.97
CA GLN A 38 -38.54 8.85 10.39
C GLN A 38 -38.54 8.81 8.85
N ARG A 39 -38.14 7.68 8.25
CA ARG A 39 -38.17 7.48 6.79
C ARG A 39 -39.59 7.54 6.22
N THR A 40 -40.58 7.04 6.97
CA THR A 40 -41.99 7.05 6.55
C THR A 40 -42.63 8.44 6.72
N SER A 41 -42.23 9.16 7.78
CA SER A 41 -42.78 10.46 8.15
C SER A 41 -42.23 11.60 7.29
N ASN A 42 -40.94 11.54 6.92
CA ASN A 42 -40.27 12.59 6.16
C ASN A 42 -39.41 11.98 5.02
N PRO A 43 -39.82 12.14 3.75
CA PRO A 43 -39.07 11.60 2.61
C PRO A 43 -37.68 12.25 2.44
N THR A 44 -37.50 13.51 2.84
CA THR A 44 -36.18 14.18 2.77
C THR A 44 -35.17 13.52 3.71
N VAL A 45 -35.61 13.10 4.90
CA VAL A 45 -34.73 12.39 5.85
C VAL A 45 -34.32 11.02 5.30
N ALA A 46 -35.21 10.34 4.57
CA ALA A 46 -34.88 9.08 3.93
C ALA A 46 -33.80 9.26 2.84
N GLU A 47 -33.94 10.28 2.00
CA GLU A 47 -32.97 10.62 0.95
C GLU A 47 -31.60 10.99 1.53
N GLU A 48 -31.55 11.88 2.53
CA GLU A 48 -30.30 12.27 3.19
C GLU A 48 -29.58 11.10 3.89
N LEU A 49 -30.35 10.15 4.44
CA LEU A 49 -29.82 8.95 5.07
C LEU A 49 -29.22 8.00 4.04
N ASP A 50 -29.88 7.82 2.90
CA ASP A 50 -29.41 6.97 1.80
C ASP A 50 -28.15 7.54 1.14
N ASP A 51 -28.10 8.86 0.92
CA ASP A 51 -26.93 9.57 0.42
C ASP A 51 -25.74 9.44 1.37
N SER A 52 -25.98 9.61 2.68
CA SER A 52 -24.94 9.50 3.70
C SER A 52 -24.40 8.06 3.79
N SER A 53 -25.28 7.07 3.74
CA SER A 53 -24.91 5.65 3.72
C SER A 53 -24.08 5.30 2.49
N SER A 54 -24.52 5.73 1.31
CA SER A 54 -23.82 5.52 0.04
C SER A 54 -22.42 6.14 0.05
N ARG A 55 -22.29 7.35 0.62
CA ARG A 55 -21.00 8.02 0.75
C ARG A 55 -20.04 7.30 1.70
N LEU A 56 -20.54 6.79 2.84
CA LEU A 56 -19.72 5.98 3.76
C LEU A 56 -19.26 4.68 3.11
N LEU A 57 -20.13 4.04 2.34
CA LEU A 57 -19.82 2.82 1.60
C LEU A 57 -18.77 3.04 0.52
N ALA A 58 -18.89 4.12 -0.25
CA ALA A 58 -17.88 4.51 -1.25
C ALA A 58 -16.50 4.78 -0.62
N LEU A 59 -16.46 5.47 0.52
CA LEU A 59 -15.22 5.70 1.26
C LEU A 59 -14.60 4.39 1.74
N THR A 60 -15.41 3.49 2.27
CA THR A 60 -14.97 2.17 2.75
C THR A 60 -14.38 1.34 1.60
N THR A 61 -15.06 1.30 0.45
CA THR A 61 -14.58 0.64 -0.77
C THR A 61 -13.26 1.23 -1.26
N SER A 62 -13.11 2.56 -1.23
CA SER A 62 -11.85 3.22 -1.58
C SER A 62 -10.71 2.87 -0.62
N LEU A 63 -10.99 2.76 0.68
CA LEU A 63 -10.00 2.36 1.68
C LEU A 63 -9.56 0.90 1.50
N LEU A 64 -10.50 -0.01 1.27
CA LEU A 64 -10.21 -1.43 1.01
C LEU A 64 -9.38 -1.60 -0.28
N ARG A 65 -9.70 -0.85 -1.34
CA ARG A 65 -8.91 -0.81 -2.57
C ARG A 65 -7.49 -0.28 -2.34
N SER A 66 -7.34 0.73 -1.48
CA SER A 66 -6.03 1.24 -1.12
C SER A 66 -5.22 0.25 -0.29
N ALA A 67 -5.86 -0.46 0.64
CA ALA A 67 -5.21 -1.45 1.50
C ALA A 67 -4.72 -2.69 0.73
N THR A 68 -5.43 -3.06 -0.33
CA THR A 68 -5.08 -4.18 -1.23
C THR A 68 -4.10 -3.81 -2.34
N LYS A 69 -3.73 -2.53 -2.47
CA LYS A 69 -2.77 -2.11 -3.49
C LYS A 69 -1.40 -2.75 -3.23
N GLY A 70 -0.93 -3.55 -4.18
CA GLY A 70 0.35 -4.24 -4.09
C GLY A 70 0.33 -5.51 -3.22
N THR A 71 -0.85 -6.09 -2.98
CA THR A 71 -1.01 -7.44 -2.41
C THR A 71 -1.64 -8.38 -3.43
N ASP A 72 -1.52 -9.68 -3.20
CA ASP A 72 -2.25 -10.70 -3.94
C ASP A 72 -3.70 -10.88 -3.43
N VAL A 73 -4.11 -10.09 -2.43
CA VAL A 73 -5.47 -10.13 -1.87
C VAL A 73 -6.39 -9.25 -2.71
N ALA A 74 -7.39 -9.85 -3.34
CA ALA A 74 -8.39 -9.11 -4.09
C ALA A 74 -9.36 -8.38 -3.15
N GLY A 75 -9.39 -7.05 -3.21
CA GLY A 75 -10.35 -6.26 -2.45
C GLY A 75 -11.79 -6.49 -2.93
N PRO A 76 -12.78 -6.60 -2.01
CA PRO A 76 -14.17 -6.72 -2.41
C PRO A 76 -14.67 -5.42 -3.07
N ASN A 77 -15.60 -5.56 -4.02
CA ASN A 77 -16.38 -4.44 -4.53
C ASN A 77 -17.69 -4.43 -3.73
N LEU A 78 -17.98 -3.32 -3.05
CA LEU A 78 -19.23 -3.14 -2.31
C LEU A 78 -20.05 -2.13 -3.12
N GLU A 79 -21.22 -2.54 -3.62
CA GLU A 79 -22.14 -1.67 -4.34
C GLU A 79 -23.24 -1.17 -3.39
N ASP A 80 -23.71 -2.04 -2.49
CA ASP A 80 -24.72 -1.72 -1.49
C ASP A 80 -24.41 -2.26 -0.08
N ALA A 81 -25.29 -1.97 0.87
CA ALA A 81 -25.11 -2.37 2.26
C ALA A 81 -25.16 -3.89 2.45
N ASP A 82 -25.91 -4.63 1.63
CA ASP A 82 -26.03 -6.08 1.72
C ASP A 82 -24.72 -6.77 1.29
N ASP A 83 -24.00 -6.18 0.34
CA ASP A 83 -22.67 -6.66 -0.07
C ASP A 83 -21.67 -6.68 1.08
N VAL A 84 -21.84 -5.83 2.10
CA VAL A 84 -20.97 -5.83 3.29
C VAL A 84 -21.06 -7.17 4.03
N ASP A 85 -22.27 -7.70 4.18
CA ASP A 85 -22.51 -8.98 4.83
C ASP A 85 -22.05 -10.14 3.94
N VAL A 86 -22.35 -10.08 2.64
CA VAL A 86 -21.96 -11.11 1.65
C VAL A 86 -20.44 -11.21 1.51
N HIS A 87 -19.73 -10.09 1.59
CA HIS A 87 -18.29 -10.01 1.43
C HIS A 87 -17.52 -9.85 2.74
N TRP A 88 -18.17 -10.06 3.88
CA TRP A 88 -17.56 -9.88 5.21
C TRP A 88 -16.24 -10.66 5.36
N SER A 89 -16.19 -11.91 4.91
CA SER A 89 -14.95 -12.72 4.94
C SER A 89 -13.81 -12.09 4.16
N ARG A 90 -14.08 -11.53 2.98
CA ARG A 90 -13.08 -10.85 2.16
C ARG A 90 -12.60 -9.55 2.80
N ILE A 91 -13.50 -8.82 3.46
CA ILE A 91 -13.13 -7.62 4.24
C ILE A 91 -12.17 -8.01 5.36
N VAL A 92 -12.47 -9.09 6.09
CA VAL A 92 -11.59 -9.63 7.14
C VAL A 92 -10.23 -10.06 6.59
N ASP A 93 -10.19 -10.75 5.45
CA ASP A 93 -8.92 -11.16 4.81
C ASP A 93 -8.01 -9.96 4.49
N VAL A 94 -8.61 -8.83 4.04
CA VAL A 94 -7.86 -7.59 3.78
C VAL A 94 -7.33 -6.98 5.08
N LEU A 95 -8.12 -6.98 6.15
CA LEU A 95 -7.72 -6.47 7.47
C LEU A 95 -6.59 -7.33 8.07
N ASP A 96 -6.70 -8.65 8.00
CA ASP A 96 -5.67 -9.57 8.48
C ASP A 96 -4.35 -9.36 7.73
N ASN A 97 -4.40 -9.17 6.41
CA ASN A 97 -3.22 -8.84 5.63
C ASN A 97 -2.58 -7.49 6.04
N LEU A 98 -3.41 -6.49 6.35
CA LEU A 98 -2.93 -5.19 6.79
C LEU A 98 -2.27 -5.27 8.18
N LEU A 99 -2.85 -6.04 9.10
CA LEU A 99 -2.30 -6.25 10.43
C LEU A 99 -0.99 -7.05 10.39
N GLU A 100 -0.90 -8.10 9.57
CA GLU A 100 0.34 -8.86 9.36
C GLU A 100 1.48 -7.96 8.83
N LYS A 101 1.16 -7.05 7.90
CA LYS A 101 2.12 -6.05 7.41
C LYS A 101 2.52 -5.04 8.48
N ALA A 102 1.56 -4.59 9.28
CA ALA A 102 1.82 -3.67 10.37
C ALA A 102 2.78 -4.31 11.40
N ASP A 103 2.51 -5.54 11.81
CA ASP A 103 3.36 -6.31 12.72
C ASP A 103 4.75 -6.54 12.12
N THR A 104 4.83 -6.92 10.84
CA THR A 104 6.12 -7.05 10.13
C THR A 104 6.89 -5.73 10.14
N SER A 105 6.24 -4.60 9.88
CA SER A 105 6.90 -3.29 9.88
C SER A 105 7.37 -2.86 11.27
N LEU A 106 6.61 -3.21 12.31
CA LEU A 106 6.97 -2.98 13.69
C LEU A 106 8.16 -3.85 14.10
N ASP A 107 8.19 -5.11 13.70
CA ASP A 107 9.30 -6.03 13.92
C ASP A 107 10.59 -5.55 13.23
N GLU A 108 10.48 -5.05 12.01
CA GLU A 108 11.59 -4.44 11.26
C GLU A 108 12.13 -3.18 11.97
N TYR A 109 11.23 -2.30 12.42
CA TYR A 109 11.61 -1.05 13.08
C TYR A 109 12.20 -1.25 14.48
N THR A 110 11.62 -2.16 15.26
CA THR A 110 12.08 -2.46 16.63
C THR A 110 13.31 -3.37 16.65
N GLY A 111 13.67 -3.96 15.51
CA GLY A 111 14.71 -4.98 15.43
C GLY A 111 14.33 -6.29 16.13
N ALA A 112 13.04 -6.46 16.47
CA ALA A 112 12.49 -7.65 17.10
C ALA A 112 12.43 -8.86 16.15
N ILE A 113 12.85 -8.70 14.89
CA ILE A 113 13.33 -9.81 14.07
C ILE A 113 14.59 -10.40 14.73
N LYS A 114 14.38 -11.15 15.82
CA LYS A 114 15.13 -12.38 16.05
C LYS A 114 14.86 -13.20 14.81
N ARG A 115 15.79 -13.13 13.84
CA ARG A 115 15.90 -14.07 12.72
C ARG A 115 15.40 -15.39 13.25
N LYS A 116 14.20 -15.83 12.85
CA LYS A 116 13.67 -17.15 13.20
C LYS A 116 14.83 -18.08 12.84
N ALA A 117 15.55 -18.55 13.86
CA ALA A 117 16.55 -19.56 13.70
C ALA A 117 15.72 -20.71 13.12
N LEU A 118 15.95 -20.97 11.84
CA LEU A 118 15.24 -21.99 11.08
C LEU A 118 15.14 -23.20 11.99
N ALA A 119 13.92 -23.58 12.35
CA ALA A 119 13.67 -24.85 12.99
C ALA A 119 14.22 -25.88 12.00
N ILE A 120 15.41 -26.38 12.30
CA ILE A 120 15.98 -27.55 11.66
C ILE A 120 15.08 -28.67 12.15
N ASP A 121 14.03 -28.99 11.41
CA ASP A 121 13.48 -30.31 11.48
C ASP A 121 13.48 -30.99 10.12
N GLN A 122 13.90 -32.24 10.21
CA GLN A 122 14.52 -33.05 9.19
C GLN A 122 13.40 -33.77 8.44
N HIS A 123 13.34 -33.63 7.12
CA HIS A 123 13.01 -34.79 6.28
C HIS A 123 13.75 -34.69 4.95
N THR A 124 14.70 -35.62 4.81
CA THR A 124 15.55 -35.85 3.66
C THR A 124 14.73 -36.43 2.50
N ALA A 125 14.55 -35.64 1.44
CA ALA A 125 14.36 -36.17 0.09
C ALA A 125 15.60 -35.79 -0.73
N PRO A 126 16.23 -36.72 -1.48
CA PRO A 126 17.42 -36.41 -2.26
C PRO A 126 17.01 -35.60 -3.49
N ALA A 127 16.95 -34.27 -3.35
CA ALA A 127 16.73 -33.37 -4.45
C ALA A 127 17.97 -33.42 -5.38
N LYS A 128 17.72 -33.77 -6.65
CA LYS A 128 18.71 -33.81 -7.73
C LYS A 128 19.54 -32.53 -7.70
N LYS A 129 20.87 -32.66 -7.55
CA LYS A 129 21.80 -31.52 -7.53
C LYS A 129 21.67 -30.75 -8.85
N SER A 130 20.93 -29.64 -8.82
CA SER A 130 20.94 -28.66 -9.90
C SER A 130 22.37 -28.15 -10.05
N ARG A 131 22.92 -28.23 -11.26
CA ARG A 131 24.28 -27.75 -11.57
C ARG A 131 24.44 -26.24 -11.40
N TYR A 132 23.35 -25.53 -11.13
CA TYR A 132 23.27 -24.08 -10.92
C TYR A 132 22.94 -23.71 -9.48
N ALA A 133 22.89 -24.69 -8.57
CA ALA A 133 22.60 -24.41 -7.17
C ALA A 133 23.79 -23.68 -6.55
N LEU A 134 23.57 -22.46 -6.05
CA LEU A 134 24.55 -21.67 -5.30
C LEU A 134 25.22 -22.51 -4.20
N ASP A 135 26.44 -22.18 -3.79
CA ASP A 135 27.06 -22.91 -2.69
C ASP A 135 26.24 -22.80 -1.39
N GLN A 136 26.25 -23.84 -0.55
CA GLN A 136 25.48 -23.91 0.70
C GLN A 136 25.88 -22.80 1.67
N SER A 137 27.15 -22.38 1.63
CA SER A 137 27.67 -21.26 2.42
C SER A 137 26.98 -19.94 2.06
N ILE A 138 26.76 -19.67 0.77
CA ILE A 138 26.12 -18.45 0.26
C ILE A 138 24.62 -18.47 0.54
N ARG A 139 23.96 -19.64 0.39
CA ARG A 139 22.52 -19.79 0.70
C ARG A 139 22.17 -19.52 2.16
N ARG A 140 23.09 -19.77 3.08
CA ARG A 140 22.91 -19.60 4.53
C ARG A 140 23.61 -18.34 5.07
N ALA A 141 24.31 -17.60 4.22
CA ALA A 141 24.94 -16.36 4.61
C ALA A 141 23.86 -15.32 4.91
N ASN A 142 24.01 -14.63 6.04
CA ASN A 142 23.13 -13.53 6.43
C ASN A 142 23.52 -12.26 5.63
N VAL A 143 23.27 -12.28 4.33
CA VAL A 143 23.56 -11.15 3.43
C VAL A 143 22.42 -10.13 3.58
N LEU A 144 22.73 -8.98 4.16
CA LEU A 144 21.82 -7.84 4.18
C LEU A 144 21.53 -7.40 2.74
N LYS A 145 20.30 -6.92 2.47
CA LYS A 145 19.91 -6.42 1.15
C LYS A 145 20.90 -5.34 0.68
N PRO A 146 21.76 -5.59 -0.32
CA PRO A 146 22.80 -4.64 -0.71
C PRO A 146 22.22 -3.32 -1.25
N GLN A 147 20.98 -3.35 -1.76
CA GLN A 147 20.24 -2.17 -2.20
C GLN A 147 20.08 -1.14 -1.07
N ASN A 148 20.08 -1.58 0.20
CA ASN A 148 20.00 -0.68 1.35
C ASN A 148 21.27 0.14 1.56
N THR A 149 22.40 -0.28 0.99
CA THR A 149 23.69 0.42 1.12
C THR A 149 23.95 1.40 -0.03
N PHE A 150 23.10 1.42 -1.05
CA PHE A 150 23.28 2.35 -2.17
C PHE A 150 23.03 3.81 -1.74
N GLU A 151 23.92 4.71 -2.18
CA GLU A 151 23.76 6.16 -2.03
C GLU A 151 22.52 6.66 -2.80
N LEU A 152 22.37 6.18 -4.04
CA LEU A 152 21.18 6.39 -4.85
C LEU A 152 20.21 5.21 -4.64
N LYS A 153 19.09 5.48 -3.97
CA LYS A 153 18.04 4.47 -3.76
C LYS A 153 17.33 4.16 -5.07
N PRO A 154 16.99 2.89 -5.34
CA PRO A 154 16.14 2.53 -6.47
C PRO A 154 14.78 3.23 -6.39
N ASN A 155 14.36 3.88 -7.49
CA ASN A 155 13.03 4.45 -7.63
C ASN A 155 12.23 3.65 -8.66
N ASN A 156 11.24 2.87 -8.19
CA ASN A 156 10.40 2.01 -9.04
C ASN A 156 9.07 2.66 -9.44
N LEU A 157 8.84 3.92 -9.04
CA LEU A 157 7.58 4.64 -9.29
C LEU A 157 7.73 5.75 -10.33
N ASP A 158 8.93 5.95 -10.88
CA ASP A 158 9.15 6.94 -11.92
C ASP A 158 8.48 6.50 -13.23
N THR A 159 7.69 7.40 -13.80
CA THR A 159 6.99 7.20 -15.08
C THR A 159 7.71 7.89 -16.23
N SER A 160 8.78 8.64 -15.92
CA SER A 160 9.63 9.30 -16.90
C SER A 160 10.43 8.27 -17.71
N PRO A 161 10.83 8.60 -18.95
CA PRO A 161 11.77 7.77 -19.68
C PRO A 161 13.10 7.65 -18.93
N TRP A 162 13.83 6.56 -19.18
CA TRP A 162 15.08 6.29 -18.50
C TRP A 162 16.10 7.41 -18.73
N LYS A 163 16.61 7.99 -17.65
CA LYS A 163 17.63 9.03 -17.69
C LYS A 163 19.03 8.47 -17.41
N PRO A 164 20.02 8.68 -18.28
CA PRO A 164 21.41 8.32 -17.99
C PRO A 164 21.95 9.01 -16.73
N ILE A 165 22.64 8.26 -15.87
CA ILE A 165 23.34 8.78 -14.67
C ILE A 165 24.73 9.35 -14.99
N LEU A 166 25.05 9.58 -16.27
CA LEU A 166 26.36 10.03 -16.73
C LEU A 166 26.56 11.52 -16.41
N THR A 167 27.58 11.85 -15.62
CA THR A 167 27.91 13.23 -15.23
C THR A 167 28.99 13.89 -16.08
N LYS A 168 29.86 13.09 -16.70
CA LYS A 168 30.97 13.57 -17.52
C LYS A 168 31.15 12.67 -18.74
N LYS A 169 31.37 13.29 -19.90
CA LYS A 169 31.63 12.60 -21.17
C LYS A 169 33.05 12.92 -21.65
N PRO A 170 34.09 12.25 -21.13
CA PRO A 170 35.45 12.43 -21.62
C PRO A 170 35.56 11.94 -23.07
N HIS A 171 36.46 12.55 -23.85
CA HIS A 171 36.70 12.21 -25.27
C HIS A 171 35.48 12.35 -26.19
N ALA A 172 34.60 13.31 -25.88
CA ALA A 172 33.37 13.51 -26.63
C ALA A 172 33.59 14.25 -27.95
N ALA A 173 33.07 13.69 -29.06
CA ALA A 173 32.88 14.43 -30.31
C ALA A 173 31.66 15.37 -30.26
N LEU A 174 30.66 15.04 -29.44
CA LEU A 174 29.44 15.81 -29.20
C LEU A 174 29.29 16.08 -27.70
N ALA A 175 29.02 17.33 -27.33
CA ALA A 175 28.83 17.77 -25.95
C ALA A 175 27.79 16.92 -25.21
N LEU A 176 27.98 16.77 -23.89
CA LEU A 176 27.10 15.96 -23.04
C LEU A 176 25.64 16.44 -23.10
N ASP A 177 25.42 17.76 -23.03
CA ASP A 177 24.08 18.35 -23.03
C ASP A 177 23.31 18.00 -24.32
N LYS A 178 23.99 18.06 -25.46
CA LYS A 178 23.42 17.68 -26.77
C LYS A 178 23.19 16.17 -26.94
N SER A 179 23.73 15.37 -26.02
CA SER A 179 23.57 13.91 -26.06
C SER A 179 22.41 13.42 -25.19
N LEU A 180 21.84 14.30 -24.35
CA LEU A 180 20.83 13.97 -23.35
C LEU A 180 19.48 14.65 -23.65
N GLU A 181 19.22 14.98 -24.91
CA GLU A 181 17.96 15.55 -25.36
C GLU A 181 16.90 14.44 -25.52
N THR A 182 15.68 14.69 -25.03
CA THR A 182 14.55 13.79 -25.23
C THR A 182 13.91 14.02 -26.58
N PHE A 183 13.42 12.97 -27.22
CA PHE A 183 12.70 13.06 -28.48
C PHE A 183 11.38 12.30 -28.42
N THR A 184 10.44 12.71 -29.27
CA THR A 184 9.15 12.03 -29.39
C THR A 184 9.24 11.04 -30.55
N ASP A 185 9.03 9.77 -30.24
CA ASP A 185 9.00 8.71 -31.24
C ASP A 185 7.69 8.71 -32.03
N GLU A 186 7.61 7.96 -33.14
CA GLU A 186 6.42 7.86 -34.02
C GLU A 186 5.15 7.42 -33.27
N SER A 187 5.32 6.76 -32.13
CA SER A 187 4.27 6.33 -31.20
C SER A 187 3.78 7.40 -30.23
N GLN A 188 4.24 8.66 -30.36
CA GLN A 188 3.98 9.78 -29.43
C GLN A 188 4.50 9.58 -28.00
N SER A 189 5.39 8.61 -27.77
CA SER A 189 6.07 8.44 -26.49
C SER A 189 7.32 9.32 -26.43
N THR A 190 7.50 10.06 -25.34
CA THR A 190 8.74 10.79 -25.04
C THR A 190 9.80 9.80 -24.54
N GLN A 191 10.93 9.73 -25.23
CA GLN A 191 12.10 8.93 -24.86
C GLN A 191 13.28 9.84 -24.50
#